data_AF-A0A9P7FXB6-F1
#
_entry.id   AF-A0A9P7FXB6-F1
#
_cell.length_a   1.000
_cell.length_b   1.000
_cell.length_c   1.000
_cell.angle_alpha   90.00
_cell.angle_beta   90.00
_cell.angle_gamma   90.00
#
_symmetry.space_group_name_H-M   'P 1'
#
loop_
_entity.id
_entity.type
_entity.pdbx_description
1 polymer ?
#
loop_
_entity_poly.entity_id
_entity_poly.type
_entity_poly.pdbx_seq_one_letter_code
_entity_poly.pdbx_strand_id
1 'polypeptide(L)'
;MLSQSVPQAELSQSAPPETATALARLKALLRRIVRVTITDGRIFIGTFAGTDQPLNILLVNAEEYRLGIEENPEGRYVGQIVIPWNLKAIVSLAILAVLVRAADDLTIYTDNALASGWDNWGWGSTVDFAATDLFTGTSSISVVSGAWAALSMKYQNTFSSYAGLRFDLAGAQPDITITVQSTIDGTQSPSIPLSAFGKGQGNWDRITIQAGGSGATYHLDNIILVSSIVVTPQFLSAEPLINDIIALTTVGAVDFSTVSVTLNKQVVKFTDKTTYNPVDTPSKTITYLKLASPLAPGSLSIKAANTTFVHTLPAVQYGSIVQDVKYPINPHIYGVNFPPSANYIQHLGVPMSRWGGNAVTAYNPFGGFTNAGNDWFFENRASDSADDWIGWVKAAGSATVLTVPALDWVAKDASSYSYPKSLYPDQQKFDPYNVDAGNGLFSNGSSITTDPRLAYMPWNTTAAKQWLRSLKNKPTIVNIDNEIEIAHSTHQDMHPTYIFLSAPDSFSDYDS
;
A
#
# COMPACT_ATOMS: atom_id res chain seq x y z
N MET A 1 -25.03 -80.83 -20.40
CA MET A 1 -24.35 -80.70 -21.70
C MET A 1 -23.83 -79.28 -21.76
N LEU A 2 -22.50 -79.10 -21.67
CA LEU A 2 -21.65 -78.68 -22.80
C LEU A 2 -22.15 -77.33 -23.38
N SER A 3 -21.40 -76.24 -23.46
CA SER A 3 -19.95 -76.05 -23.49
C SER A 3 -19.65 -74.55 -23.44
N GLN A 4 -18.48 -74.21 -22.92
CA GLN A 4 -17.85 -72.89 -22.98
C GLN A 4 -17.38 -72.51 -24.41
N SER A 5 -16.88 -71.25 -24.52
CA SER A 5 -15.90 -70.68 -25.48
C SER A 5 -16.54 -69.84 -26.62
N VAL A 6 -16.08 -68.63 -27.03
CA VAL A 6 -14.76 -67.93 -27.13
C VAL A 6 -15.02 -66.38 -27.21
N PRO A 7 -14.03 -65.47 -26.97
CA PRO A 7 -14.22 -64.05 -26.64
C PRO A 7 -13.91 -63.08 -27.79
N GLN A 8 -14.30 -61.80 -27.65
CA GLN A 8 -13.64 -60.70 -28.38
C GLN A 8 -13.74 -59.35 -27.65
N ALA A 9 -12.61 -58.64 -27.66
CA ALA A 9 -12.35 -57.41 -26.94
C ALA A 9 -12.91 -56.16 -27.64
N GLU A 10 -13.12 -55.14 -26.80
CA GLU A 10 -13.19 -53.69 -27.02
C GLU A 10 -14.24 -53.12 -27.99
N LEU A 11 -15.13 -52.29 -27.43
CA LEU A 11 -15.52 -51.00 -28.01
C LEU A 11 -15.94 -50.05 -26.87
N SER A 12 -15.17 -48.98 -26.71
CA SER A 12 -15.44 -47.85 -25.81
C SER A 12 -16.81 -47.23 -26.13
N GLN A 13 -17.77 -47.32 -25.21
CA GLN A 13 -19.04 -46.63 -25.34
C GLN A 13 -18.92 -45.19 -24.83
N SER A 14 -18.92 -44.23 -25.75
CA SER A 14 -19.18 -42.82 -25.44
C SER A 14 -20.66 -42.63 -25.06
N ALA A 15 -20.93 -41.93 -23.95
CA ALA A 15 -22.30 -41.69 -23.47
C ALA A 15 -23.17 -40.90 -24.48
N PRO A 16 -24.50 -41.13 -24.55
CA PRO A 16 -25.38 -40.48 -25.52
C PRO A 16 -25.52 -38.95 -25.31
N PRO A 17 -25.90 -38.17 -26.35
CA PRO A 17 -25.79 -36.71 -26.37
C PRO A 17 -26.61 -35.96 -25.29
N GLU A 18 -27.78 -36.48 -24.86
CA GLU A 18 -28.56 -35.87 -23.78
C GLU A 18 -27.86 -35.96 -22.42
N THR A 19 -27.19 -37.09 -22.15
CA THR A 19 -26.43 -37.32 -20.91
C THR A 19 -25.20 -36.42 -20.83
N ALA A 20 -24.54 -36.14 -21.97
CA ALA A 20 -23.42 -35.20 -22.05
C ALA A 20 -23.86 -33.77 -21.68
N THR A 21 -25.07 -33.37 -22.08
CA THR A 21 -25.64 -32.05 -21.82
C THR A 21 -26.08 -31.89 -20.36
N ALA A 22 -26.70 -32.91 -19.77
CA ALA A 22 -27.06 -32.94 -18.35
C ALA A 22 -25.82 -32.93 -17.44
N LEU A 23 -24.79 -33.70 -17.78
CA LEU A 23 -23.53 -33.72 -17.04
C LEU A 23 -22.81 -32.38 -17.10
N ALA A 24 -22.82 -31.69 -18.25
CA ALA A 24 -22.26 -30.35 -18.37
C ALA A 24 -22.99 -29.34 -17.47
N ARG A 25 -24.33 -29.39 -17.43
CA ARG A 25 -25.15 -28.54 -16.53
C ARG A 25 -24.87 -28.83 -15.06
N LEU A 26 -24.75 -30.10 -14.67
CA LEU A 26 -24.43 -30.50 -13.29
C LEU A 26 -23.01 -30.07 -12.88
N LYS A 27 -22.03 -30.24 -13.77
CA LYS A 27 -20.65 -29.79 -13.55
C LYS A 27 -20.56 -28.28 -13.40
N ALA A 28 -21.35 -27.51 -14.15
CA ALA A 28 -21.38 -26.05 -14.03
C ALA A 28 -21.90 -25.55 -12.67
N LEU A 29 -22.65 -26.39 -11.94
CA LEU A 29 -23.13 -26.08 -10.59
C LEU A 29 -22.12 -26.42 -9.49
N LEU A 30 -21.10 -27.24 -9.77
CA LEU A 30 -20.12 -27.61 -8.74
C LEU A 30 -19.46 -26.36 -8.17
N ARG A 31 -19.35 -26.32 -6.83
CA ARG A 31 -18.81 -25.18 -6.06
C ARG A 31 -19.62 -23.88 -6.16
N ARG A 32 -20.81 -23.90 -6.78
CA ARG A 32 -21.76 -22.77 -6.73
C ARG A 32 -22.70 -22.92 -5.54
N ILE A 33 -23.14 -21.79 -4.99
CA ILE A 33 -24.17 -21.79 -3.97
C ILE A 33 -25.53 -21.99 -4.65
N VAL A 34 -26.28 -22.99 -4.19
CA VAL A 34 -27.60 -23.34 -4.73
C VAL A 34 -28.64 -23.30 -3.62
N ARG A 35 -29.87 -22.93 -3.99
CA ARG A 35 -31.04 -22.94 -3.12
C ARG A 35 -31.87 -24.16 -3.50
N VAL A 36 -32.08 -25.05 -2.54
CA VAL A 36 -32.87 -26.26 -2.68
C VAL A 36 -34.08 -26.15 -1.78
N THR A 37 -35.26 -25.98 -2.36
CA THR A 37 -36.51 -26.00 -1.62
C THR A 37 -37.12 -27.40 -1.72
N ILE A 38 -37.44 -28.01 -0.58
CA ILE A 38 -38.11 -29.31 -0.54
C ILE A 38 -39.57 -29.15 -0.10
N THR A 39 -40.40 -30.14 -0.44
CA THR A 39 -41.87 -30.04 -0.33
C THR A 39 -42.41 -29.93 1.09
N ASP A 40 -41.59 -30.20 2.11
CA ASP A 40 -41.96 -30.07 3.52
C ASP A 40 -41.78 -28.63 4.07
N GLY A 41 -41.50 -27.66 3.20
CA GLY A 41 -41.39 -26.23 3.57
C GLY A 41 -39.98 -25.80 3.96
N ARG A 42 -39.00 -26.71 3.92
CA ARG A 42 -37.59 -26.38 4.17
C ARG A 42 -36.88 -25.88 2.92
N ILE A 43 -36.02 -24.90 3.13
CA ILE A 43 -35.14 -24.34 2.12
C ILE A 43 -33.71 -24.53 2.62
N PHE A 44 -32.87 -25.16 1.80
CA PHE A 44 -31.46 -25.30 2.06
C PHE A 44 -30.66 -24.43 1.12
N ILE A 45 -29.75 -23.65 1.65
CA ILE A 45 -28.81 -22.89 0.84
C ILE A 45 -27.40 -23.30 1.22
N GLY A 46 -26.66 -23.82 0.25
CA GLY A 46 -25.33 -24.35 0.47
C GLY A 46 -24.57 -24.52 -0.83
N THR A 47 -23.28 -24.80 -0.74
CA THR A 47 -22.44 -25.04 -1.91
C THR A 47 -22.71 -26.43 -2.46
N PHE A 48 -23.06 -26.52 -3.75
CA PHE A 48 -23.30 -27.79 -4.41
C PHE A 48 -21.99 -28.57 -4.58
N ALA A 49 -21.88 -29.67 -3.85
CA ALA A 49 -20.71 -30.56 -3.87
C ALA A 49 -20.84 -31.66 -4.93
N GLY A 50 -22.06 -32.01 -5.32
CA GLY A 50 -22.34 -33.01 -6.34
C GLY A 50 -23.59 -33.83 -6.01
N THR A 51 -23.71 -34.98 -6.67
CA THR A 51 -24.72 -36.00 -6.35
C THR A 51 -24.05 -37.33 -6.04
N ASP A 52 -24.70 -38.17 -5.23
CA ASP A 52 -24.26 -39.55 -4.99
C ASP A 52 -24.82 -40.52 -6.04
N GLN A 53 -24.51 -41.82 -5.92
CA GLN A 53 -25.00 -42.85 -6.84
C GLN A 53 -26.53 -42.92 -6.93
N PRO A 54 -27.28 -42.80 -5.81
CA PRO A 54 -28.74 -42.63 -5.85
C PRO A 54 -29.28 -41.29 -6.40
N LEU A 55 -28.43 -40.36 -6.84
CA LEU A 55 -28.78 -39.00 -7.30
C LEU A 55 -29.28 -38.03 -6.21
N ASN A 56 -28.97 -38.30 -4.94
CA ASN A 56 -29.23 -37.34 -3.86
C ASN A 56 -28.36 -36.09 -4.04
N ILE A 57 -28.86 -34.94 -3.61
CA ILE A 57 -28.12 -33.68 -3.68
C ILE A 57 -27.23 -33.56 -2.46
N LEU A 58 -25.93 -33.32 -2.68
CA LEU A 58 -24.95 -33.09 -1.63
C LEU A 58 -24.65 -31.59 -1.55
N LEU A 59 -25.00 -30.98 -0.42
CA LEU A 59 -24.60 -29.61 -0.12
C LEU A 59 -23.57 -29.60 1.02
N VAL A 60 -22.55 -28.76 0.88
CA VAL A 60 -21.59 -28.45 1.94
C VAL A 60 -21.71 -26.97 2.30
N ASN A 61 -21.37 -26.63 3.54
CA ASN A 61 -21.61 -25.30 4.12
C ASN A 61 -23.06 -24.85 3.94
N ALA A 62 -24.00 -25.75 4.22
CA ALA A 62 -25.42 -25.51 4.03
C ALA A 62 -26.08 -24.92 5.27
N GLU A 63 -27.06 -24.07 5.04
CA GLU A 63 -27.98 -23.53 6.03
C GLU A 63 -29.41 -23.99 5.70
N GLU A 64 -30.17 -24.36 6.73
CA GLU A 64 -31.59 -24.72 6.66
C GLU A 64 -32.46 -23.56 7.11
N TYR A 65 -33.46 -23.21 6.31
CA TYR A 65 -34.51 -22.24 6.57
C TYR A 65 -35.87 -22.94 6.50
N ARG A 66 -36.86 -22.47 7.26
CA ARG A 66 -38.23 -23.03 7.27
C ARG A 66 -39.24 -21.94 6.97
N LEU A 67 -40.17 -22.21 6.06
CA LEU A 67 -41.34 -21.37 5.82
C LEU A 67 -42.60 -22.08 6.35
N GLY A 68 -43.35 -21.46 7.27
CA GLY A 68 -44.58 -22.01 7.84
C GLY A 68 -44.73 -21.76 9.34
N ILE A 69 -45.56 -22.56 10.02
CA ILE A 69 -45.96 -22.37 11.44
C ILE A 69 -44.76 -22.50 12.42
N GLU A 70 -43.66 -23.12 11.99
CA GLU A 70 -42.35 -23.14 12.68
C GLU A 70 -41.30 -22.35 11.88
N GLU A 71 -41.59 -21.10 11.55
CA GLU A 71 -40.69 -20.24 10.80
C GLU A 71 -39.38 -20.00 11.55
N ASN A 72 -38.25 -20.24 10.88
CA ASN A 72 -36.95 -19.80 11.35
C ASN A 72 -36.34 -18.88 10.29
N PRO A 73 -36.66 -17.57 10.34
CA PRO A 73 -36.22 -16.62 9.33
C PRO A 73 -34.70 -16.36 9.38
N GLU A 74 -34.07 -16.61 10.54
CA GLU A 74 -32.63 -16.44 10.75
C GLU A 74 -31.80 -17.62 10.19
N GLY A 75 -32.45 -18.70 9.77
CA GLY A 75 -31.78 -19.91 9.30
C GLY A 75 -31.04 -20.67 10.40
N ARG A 76 -30.53 -21.85 10.08
CA ARG A 76 -29.66 -22.65 10.96
C ARG A 76 -28.56 -23.29 10.12
N TYR A 77 -27.32 -23.12 10.52
CA TYR A 77 -26.20 -23.82 9.89
C TYR A 77 -26.27 -25.33 10.14
N VAL A 78 -26.21 -26.11 9.06
CA VAL A 78 -26.32 -27.58 9.06
C VAL A 78 -25.10 -28.27 8.44
N GLY A 79 -24.10 -27.51 7.99
CA GLY A 79 -22.79 -28.06 7.59
C GLY A 79 -22.88 -28.83 6.28
N GLN A 80 -22.73 -30.16 6.33
CA GLN A 80 -22.90 -31.02 5.16
C GLN A 80 -24.22 -31.78 5.27
N ILE A 81 -25.03 -31.69 4.23
CA ILE A 81 -26.32 -32.36 4.17
C ILE A 81 -26.46 -33.14 2.87
N VAL A 82 -27.20 -34.24 2.99
CA VAL A 82 -27.66 -35.04 1.86
C VAL A 82 -29.16 -34.83 1.77
N ILE A 83 -29.63 -34.34 0.63
CA ILE A 83 -31.05 -34.15 0.36
C ILE A 83 -31.50 -35.29 -0.55
N PRO A 84 -32.36 -36.19 -0.06
CA PRO A 84 -32.86 -37.29 -0.87
C PRO A 84 -33.61 -36.81 -2.11
N TRP A 85 -33.28 -37.37 -3.28
CA TRP A 85 -33.88 -36.94 -4.56
C TRP A 85 -35.40 -37.19 -4.64
N ASN A 86 -35.91 -38.16 -3.86
CA ASN A 86 -37.32 -38.52 -3.80
C ASN A 86 -38.20 -37.49 -3.06
N LEU A 87 -37.61 -36.45 -2.44
CA LEU A 87 -38.35 -35.38 -1.75
C LEU A 87 -38.92 -34.28 -2.68
N LYS A 88 -38.96 -34.50 -4.00
CA LYS A 88 -39.42 -33.53 -5.02
C LYS A 88 -38.82 -32.13 -4.79
N ALA A 89 -37.50 -32.05 -4.81
CA ALA A 89 -36.76 -30.82 -4.59
C ALA A 89 -36.80 -29.89 -5.81
N ILE A 90 -37.09 -28.60 -5.60
CA ILE A 90 -36.87 -27.55 -6.60
C ILE A 90 -35.49 -26.95 -6.34
N VAL A 91 -34.59 -27.10 -7.31
CA VAL A 91 -33.23 -26.53 -7.26
C VAL A 91 -33.20 -25.28 -8.11
N SER A 92 -32.79 -24.18 -7.50
CA SER A 92 -32.55 -22.89 -8.15
C SER A 92 -31.17 -22.39 -7.71
N LEU A 93 -30.52 -21.51 -8.49
CA LEU A 93 -29.35 -20.81 -7.96
C LEU A 93 -29.81 -19.95 -6.77
N ALA A 94 -29.11 -20.08 -5.63
CA ALA A 94 -29.38 -19.22 -4.49
C ALA A 94 -28.81 -17.84 -4.78
N ILE A 95 -29.68 -16.87 -5.03
CA ILE A 95 -29.38 -15.48 -4.72
C ILE A 95 -29.81 -15.30 -3.27
N LEU A 96 -28.88 -15.42 -2.32
CA LEU A 96 -29.19 -15.24 -0.91
C LEU A 96 -28.86 -13.82 -0.46
N ALA A 97 -29.91 -13.04 -0.23
CA ALA A 97 -29.87 -11.82 0.55
C ALA A 97 -30.32 -12.16 1.99
N VAL A 98 -29.37 -12.33 2.91
CA VAL A 98 -29.61 -12.13 4.35
C VAL A 98 -29.35 -10.65 4.62
N LEU A 99 -30.37 -9.93 5.09
CA LEU A 99 -30.40 -8.48 5.27
C LEU A 99 -29.68 -8.05 6.56
N VAL A 100 -28.37 -8.25 6.63
CA VAL A 100 -27.48 -7.13 6.97
C VAL A 100 -26.86 -6.78 5.64
N ARG A 101 -27.30 -5.69 5.01
CA ARG A 101 -26.75 -5.28 3.72
C ARG A 101 -25.25 -5.00 3.91
N ALA A 102 -24.40 -5.97 3.61
CA ALA A 102 -23.12 -5.65 3.01
C ALA A 102 -23.48 -4.80 1.79
N ALA A 103 -23.01 -3.56 1.75
CA ALA A 103 -23.29 -2.70 0.62
C ALA A 103 -22.78 -3.44 -0.63
N ASP A 104 -23.58 -3.59 -1.68
CA ASP A 104 -23.05 -4.06 -2.97
C ASP A 104 -21.91 -3.13 -3.38
N ASP A 105 -20.89 -3.67 -4.05
CA ASP A 105 -19.79 -2.87 -4.61
C ASP A 105 -20.38 -1.64 -5.32
N LEU A 106 -19.92 -0.45 -4.93
CA LEU A 106 -20.41 0.79 -5.52
C LEU A 106 -19.48 1.16 -6.67
N THR A 107 -19.91 0.82 -7.87
CA THR A 107 -19.25 1.26 -9.10
C THR A 107 -19.26 2.78 -9.16
N ILE A 108 -18.09 3.35 -9.43
CA ILE A 108 -17.89 4.78 -9.70
C ILE A 108 -17.71 5.00 -11.19
N TYR A 109 -16.93 4.14 -11.85
CA TYR A 109 -16.71 4.14 -13.29
C TYR A 109 -16.47 2.73 -13.81
N THR A 110 -17.15 2.37 -14.88
CA THR A 110 -16.88 1.20 -15.72
C THR A 110 -17.25 1.57 -17.15
N ASP A 111 -16.26 1.83 -17.99
CA ASP A 111 -16.39 2.20 -19.39
C ASP A 111 -17.34 3.39 -19.71
N ASN A 112 -16.83 4.37 -20.46
CA ASN A 112 -17.50 5.50 -21.09
C ASN A 112 -17.98 6.63 -20.17
N ALA A 113 -18.50 6.33 -18.98
CA ALA A 113 -19.08 7.34 -18.11
C ALA A 113 -19.04 6.97 -16.62
N LEU A 114 -19.14 7.99 -15.76
CA LEU A 114 -19.40 7.80 -14.34
C LEU A 114 -20.73 7.05 -14.14
N ALA A 115 -20.74 6.17 -13.14
CA ALA A 115 -21.93 5.44 -12.75
C ALA A 115 -23.02 6.38 -12.22
N SER A 116 -24.28 5.95 -12.31
CA SER A 116 -25.43 6.73 -11.85
C SER A 116 -25.26 7.19 -10.39
N GLY A 117 -25.51 8.48 -10.15
CA GLY A 117 -25.36 9.11 -8.84
C GLY A 117 -23.96 9.67 -8.57
N TRP A 118 -23.00 9.50 -9.48
CA TRP A 118 -21.69 10.14 -9.41
C TRP A 118 -21.59 11.30 -10.39
N ASP A 119 -21.14 12.45 -9.89
CA ASP A 119 -20.93 13.67 -10.66
C ASP A 119 -19.43 14.02 -10.72
N ASN A 120 -18.98 14.51 -11.87
CA ASN A 120 -17.62 15.05 -12.00
C ASN A 120 -17.56 16.45 -11.36
N TRP A 121 -16.78 16.57 -10.29
CA TRP A 121 -16.49 17.78 -9.54
C TRP A 121 -15.00 18.15 -9.62
N GLY A 122 -14.28 17.60 -10.60
CA GLY A 122 -12.89 17.91 -10.84
C GLY A 122 -12.66 19.39 -11.18
N TRP A 123 -11.45 19.86 -10.93
CA TRP A 123 -11.04 21.24 -11.22
C TRP A 123 -9.63 21.24 -11.81
N GLY A 124 -9.35 22.18 -12.71
CA GLY A 124 -8.02 22.36 -13.29
C GLY A 124 -7.51 21.18 -14.13
N SER A 125 -8.35 20.17 -14.40
CA SER A 125 -8.02 18.98 -15.18
C SER A 125 -8.91 18.89 -16.41
N THR A 126 -8.32 18.49 -17.54
CA THR A 126 -9.06 17.99 -18.71
C THR A 126 -9.32 16.51 -18.50
N VAL A 127 -10.59 16.11 -18.54
CA VAL A 127 -11.02 14.73 -18.27
C VAL A 127 -11.79 14.19 -19.47
N ASP A 128 -11.36 13.06 -20.00
CA ASP A 128 -12.07 12.29 -21.02
C ASP A 128 -12.46 10.92 -20.45
N PHE A 129 -13.77 10.70 -20.25
CA PHE A 129 -14.31 9.45 -19.71
C PHE A 129 -14.45 8.33 -20.75
N ALA A 130 -14.21 8.62 -22.03
CA ALA A 130 -14.34 7.68 -23.13
C ALA A 130 -13.01 7.47 -23.87
N ALA A 131 -11.89 7.69 -23.19
CA ALA A 131 -10.57 7.51 -23.79
C ALA A 131 -10.38 6.05 -24.20
N THR A 132 -9.82 5.81 -25.38
CA THR A 132 -9.63 4.46 -25.92
C THR A 132 -8.26 3.87 -25.64
N ASP A 133 -7.44 4.59 -24.86
CA ASP A 133 -6.14 4.15 -24.38
C ASP A 133 -6.38 3.12 -23.26
N LEU A 134 -6.59 1.86 -23.66
CA LEU A 134 -7.17 0.81 -22.83
C LEU A 134 -6.12 -0.05 -22.09
N PHE A 135 -6.33 -0.29 -20.79
CA PHE A 135 -5.62 -1.34 -20.03
C PHE A 135 -6.49 -2.57 -19.71
N THR A 136 -7.83 -2.47 -19.75
CA THR A 136 -8.83 -3.57 -19.90
C THR A 136 -10.18 -2.98 -20.37
N GLY A 137 -11.06 -3.72 -21.06
CA GLY A 137 -12.42 -3.21 -21.36
C GLY A 137 -12.57 -2.44 -22.68
N THR A 138 -13.48 -1.44 -22.73
CA THR A 138 -13.80 -0.67 -23.95
C THR A 138 -13.41 0.81 -23.91
N SER A 139 -13.19 1.40 -22.72
CA SER A 139 -12.59 2.74 -22.55
C SER A 139 -11.96 2.91 -21.16
N SER A 140 -11.20 3.99 -20.97
CA SER A 140 -10.66 4.44 -19.68
C SER A 140 -10.97 5.93 -19.45
N ILE A 141 -10.73 6.43 -18.24
CA ILE A 141 -10.71 7.86 -17.96
C ILE A 141 -9.30 8.38 -18.22
N SER A 142 -9.09 9.18 -19.26
CA SER A 142 -7.86 9.96 -19.42
C SER A 142 -7.97 11.28 -18.68
N VAL A 143 -6.96 11.61 -17.88
CA VAL A 143 -6.88 12.85 -17.11
C VAL A 143 -5.56 13.55 -17.39
N VAL A 144 -5.65 14.82 -17.79
CA VAL A 144 -4.53 15.74 -17.91
C VAL A 144 -4.72 16.88 -16.91
N SER A 145 -3.83 16.97 -15.92
CA SER A 145 -3.98 17.86 -14.77
C SER A 145 -2.92 18.97 -14.76
N GLY A 146 -3.36 20.21 -14.47
CA GLY A 146 -2.47 21.30 -14.05
C GLY A 146 -1.98 21.14 -12.60
N ALA A 147 -1.17 22.08 -12.12
CA ALA A 147 -0.70 22.04 -10.73
C ALA A 147 -1.87 22.12 -9.74
N TRP A 148 -1.90 21.22 -8.76
CA TRP A 148 -2.95 21.12 -7.73
C TRP A 148 -4.36 20.85 -8.27
N ALA A 149 -4.47 20.51 -9.55
CA ALA A 149 -5.71 20.11 -10.19
C ALA A 149 -6.10 18.69 -9.77
N ALA A 150 -7.38 18.36 -9.92
CA ALA A 150 -7.87 17.05 -9.51
C ALA A 150 -8.99 16.54 -10.41
N LEU A 151 -8.97 15.23 -10.64
CA LEU A 151 -10.21 14.49 -10.88
C LEU A 151 -10.90 14.32 -9.52
N SER A 152 -12.12 14.85 -9.40
CA SER A 152 -12.92 14.67 -8.20
C SER A 152 -14.30 14.14 -8.58
N MET A 153 -14.74 13.09 -7.90
CA MET A 153 -16.01 12.42 -8.15
C MET A 153 -16.86 12.54 -6.90
N LYS A 154 -18.04 13.13 -7.04
CA LYS A 154 -18.98 13.40 -5.94
C LYS A 154 -20.16 12.46 -6.06
N TYR A 155 -20.40 11.67 -5.02
CA TYR A 155 -21.59 10.84 -4.92
C TYR A 155 -22.76 11.67 -4.41
N GLN A 156 -23.94 11.51 -4.99
CA GLN A 156 -25.14 12.25 -4.60
C GLN A 156 -25.60 11.91 -3.17
N ASN A 157 -25.25 10.71 -2.67
CA ASN A 157 -25.44 10.27 -1.29
C ASN A 157 -24.09 10.14 -0.55
N THR A 158 -24.11 9.58 0.65
CA THR A 158 -22.91 9.25 1.42
C THR A 158 -22.54 7.76 1.32
N PHE A 159 -21.25 7.45 1.35
CA PHE A 159 -20.67 6.12 1.51
C PHE A 159 -19.85 6.04 2.82
N SER A 160 -20.21 5.10 3.70
CA SER A 160 -19.60 4.96 5.04
C SER A 160 -19.24 3.51 5.40
N SER A 161 -19.47 2.55 4.49
CA SER A 161 -19.50 1.12 4.80
C SER A 161 -18.78 0.23 3.77
N TYR A 162 -17.78 0.77 3.07
CA TYR A 162 -16.98 0.03 2.08
C TYR A 162 -15.62 -0.37 2.66
N ALA A 163 -15.13 -1.54 2.25
CA ALA A 163 -13.85 -2.08 2.69
C ALA A 163 -12.67 -1.43 1.97
N GLY A 164 -12.85 -1.00 0.72
CA GLY A 164 -11.82 -0.28 -0.01
C GLY A 164 -12.25 0.41 -1.30
N LEU A 165 -11.32 1.10 -1.93
CA LEU A 165 -11.41 1.60 -3.30
C LEU A 165 -10.45 0.78 -4.17
N ARG A 166 -10.95 0.26 -5.29
CA ARG A 166 -10.18 -0.45 -6.30
C ARG A 166 -10.30 0.31 -7.62
N PHE A 167 -9.20 0.41 -8.35
CA PHE A 167 -9.14 0.95 -9.71
C PHE A 167 -7.84 0.49 -10.38
N ASP A 168 -7.83 0.52 -11.71
CA ASP A 168 -6.63 0.36 -12.52
C ASP A 168 -6.05 1.74 -12.84
N LEU A 169 -4.72 1.85 -12.87
CA LEU A 169 -4.00 3.11 -13.10
C LEU A 169 -2.85 2.90 -14.09
N ALA A 170 -2.72 3.78 -15.07
CA ALA A 170 -1.58 3.84 -15.98
C ALA A 170 -1.18 5.29 -16.31
N GLY A 171 0.09 5.55 -16.62
CA GLY A 171 0.58 6.89 -16.98
C GLY A 171 2.02 7.14 -16.53
N ALA A 172 2.68 8.15 -17.10
CA ALA A 172 3.98 8.63 -16.63
C ALA A 172 3.79 9.34 -15.29
N GLN A 173 4.56 8.91 -14.27
CA GLN A 173 4.52 9.35 -12.86
C GLN A 173 3.76 10.66 -12.60
N PRO A 174 2.57 10.62 -12.00
CA PRO A 174 2.09 11.81 -11.33
C PRO A 174 2.14 11.55 -9.82
N ASP A 175 2.72 12.49 -9.08
CA ASP A 175 2.55 12.63 -7.64
C ASP A 175 1.06 12.85 -7.32
N ILE A 176 0.22 11.83 -7.51
CA ILE A 176 -1.21 11.90 -7.21
C ILE A 176 -1.45 11.46 -5.77
N THR A 177 -2.29 12.23 -5.09
CA THR A 177 -2.79 11.88 -3.77
C THR A 177 -4.27 11.57 -3.85
N ILE A 178 -4.72 10.60 -3.07
CA ILE A 178 -6.14 10.27 -2.97
C ILE A 178 -6.65 10.75 -1.63
N THR A 179 -7.73 11.53 -1.66
CA THR A 179 -8.45 11.95 -0.45
C THR A 179 -9.94 11.64 -0.58
N VAL A 180 -10.59 11.43 0.54
CA VAL A 180 -12.06 11.41 0.63
C VAL A 180 -12.52 12.57 1.49
N GLN A 181 -13.63 13.21 1.11
CA GLN A 181 -14.19 14.35 1.84
C GLN A 181 -15.69 14.13 2.08
N SER A 182 -16.18 14.68 3.20
CA SER A 182 -17.60 14.96 3.40
C SER A 182 -17.89 16.40 2.97
N THR A 183 -18.70 16.59 1.94
CA THR A 183 -19.05 17.94 1.46
C THR A 183 -20.01 18.68 2.39
N ILE A 184 -20.61 17.97 3.37
CA ILE A 184 -21.52 18.55 4.36
C ILE A 184 -20.77 19.41 5.38
N ASP A 185 -19.69 18.86 5.96
CA ASP A 185 -18.94 19.52 7.04
C ASP A 185 -17.50 19.88 6.65
N GLY A 186 -17.06 19.51 5.45
CA GLY A 186 -15.73 19.79 4.92
C GLY A 186 -14.64 18.86 5.46
N THR A 187 -14.98 17.87 6.30
CA THR A 187 -14.02 16.91 6.87
C THR A 187 -13.36 16.11 5.75
N GLN A 188 -12.03 16.02 5.76
CA GLN A 188 -11.24 15.32 4.74
C GLN A 188 -10.32 14.27 5.36
N SER A 189 -10.09 13.15 4.67
CA SER A 189 -9.09 12.18 5.05
C SER A 189 -7.66 12.72 4.85
N PRO A 190 -6.66 12.16 5.57
CA PRO A 190 -5.27 12.24 5.12
C PRO A 190 -5.11 11.71 3.69
N SER A 191 -4.02 12.07 3.01
CA SER A 191 -3.66 11.46 1.72
C SER A 191 -3.47 9.95 1.89
N ILE A 192 -4.24 9.17 1.14
CA ILE A 192 -4.32 7.71 1.28
C ILE A 192 -3.29 7.08 0.33
N PRO A 193 -2.25 6.37 0.83
CA PRO A 193 -1.46 5.52 -0.04
C PRO A 193 -2.35 4.42 -0.64
N LEU A 194 -2.10 4.03 -1.90
CA LEU A 194 -2.93 3.09 -2.67
C LEU A 194 -3.27 1.77 -1.94
N SER A 195 -2.49 1.39 -0.92
CA SER A 195 -2.65 0.20 -0.09
C SER A 195 -3.46 0.40 1.21
N ALA A 196 -3.86 1.63 1.56
CA ALA A 196 -4.39 1.97 2.88
C ALA A 196 -5.91 2.20 2.93
N PHE A 197 -6.67 1.70 1.96
CA PHE A 197 -8.11 1.65 2.08
C PHE A 197 -8.51 0.59 3.11
N GLY A 198 -8.87 1.04 4.30
CA GLY A 198 -9.48 0.23 5.36
C GLY A 198 -10.77 0.89 5.84
N LYS A 199 -11.65 0.10 6.46
CA LYS A 199 -12.98 0.46 6.98
C LYS A 199 -13.02 1.90 7.54
N GLY A 200 -13.42 2.87 6.72
CA GLY A 200 -13.38 4.29 7.10
C GLY A 200 -14.41 4.59 8.17
N GLN A 201 -14.00 5.26 9.26
CA GLN A 201 -14.95 5.92 10.16
C GLN A 201 -15.26 7.30 9.58
N GLY A 202 -16.42 7.46 8.95
CA GLY A 202 -16.90 8.73 8.42
C GLY A 202 -18.03 8.59 7.39
N ASN A 203 -18.83 9.64 7.22
CA ASN A 203 -19.88 9.75 6.20
C ASN A 203 -19.33 10.54 5.01
N TRP A 204 -18.62 9.86 4.12
CA TRP A 204 -17.96 10.47 2.96
C TRP A 204 -18.91 10.56 1.77
N ASP A 205 -18.73 11.53 0.90
CA ASP A 205 -19.52 11.65 -0.33
C ASP A 205 -18.66 12.11 -1.52
N ARG A 206 -17.35 12.31 -1.32
CA ARG A 206 -16.43 12.73 -2.39
C ARG A 206 -15.13 11.95 -2.35
N ILE A 207 -14.65 11.56 -3.54
CA ILE A 207 -13.32 10.96 -3.77
C ILE A 207 -12.55 11.90 -4.69
N THR A 208 -11.33 12.27 -4.32
CA THR A 208 -10.48 13.22 -5.06
C THR A 208 -9.13 12.58 -5.33
N ILE A 209 -8.73 12.55 -6.60
CA ILE A 209 -7.41 12.16 -7.07
C ILE A 209 -6.72 13.44 -7.55
N GLN A 210 -5.82 13.98 -6.73
CA GLN A 210 -5.23 15.31 -6.92
C GLN A 210 -3.77 15.21 -7.34
N ALA A 211 -3.41 15.92 -8.40
CA ALA A 211 -2.03 16.07 -8.84
C ALA A 211 -1.25 17.01 -7.90
N GLY A 212 -0.06 16.59 -7.47
CA GLY A 212 0.87 17.39 -6.67
C GLY A 212 1.62 18.45 -7.46
N GLY A 213 1.61 18.37 -8.80
CA GLY A 213 2.30 19.29 -9.71
C GLY A 213 1.64 19.37 -11.09
N SER A 214 2.11 20.28 -11.94
CA SER A 214 1.56 20.47 -13.29
C SER A 214 2.05 19.40 -14.27
N GLY A 215 1.19 18.95 -15.18
CA GLY A 215 1.57 18.02 -16.26
C GLY A 215 1.27 16.55 -15.97
N ALA A 216 0.64 16.26 -14.82
CA ALA A 216 0.20 14.91 -14.49
C ALA A 216 -0.77 14.38 -15.55
N THR A 217 -0.37 13.32 -16.25
CA THR A 217 -1.21 12.62 -17.24
C THR A 217 -1.37 11.17 -16.84
N TYR A 218 -2.60 10.74 -16.59
CA TYR A 218 -2.90 9.39 -16.13
C TYR A 218 -4.24 8.89 -16.65
N HIS A 219 -4.34 7.57 -16.74
CA HIS A 219 -5.52 6.82 -17.13
C HIS A 219 -6.02 6.03 -15.94
N LEU A 220 -7.33 6.09 -15.68
CA LEU A 220 -8.01 5.32 -14.65
C LEU A 220 -9.06 4.41 -15.27
N ASP A 221 -9.23 3.22 -14.74
CA ASP A 221 -10.32 2.32 -15.15
C ASP A 221 -10.83 1.50 -13.95
N ASN A 222 -12.02 0.89 -14.10
CA ASN A 222 -12.64 -0.02 -13.12
C ASN A 222 -12.71 0.54 -11.69
N ILE A 223 -13.08 1.81 -11.56
CA ILE A 223 -13.15 2.50 -10.27
C ILE A 223 -14.37 2.01 -9.49
N ILE A 224 -14.14 1.31 -8.39
CA ILE A 224 -15.17 0.61 -7.61
C ILE A 224 -14.85 0.74 -6.12
N LEU A 225 -15.83 1.15 -5.32
CA LEU A 225 -15.78 0.93 -3.87
C LEU A 225 -16.15 -0.51 -3.58
N VAL A 226 -15.19 -1.30 -3.12
CA VAL A 226 -15.36 -2.72 -2.83
C VAL A 226 -15.93 -2.92 -1.43
N SER A 227 -16.96 -3.75 -1.36
CA SER A 227 -17.64 -4.17 -0.13
C SER A 227 -16.74 -5.04 0.77
N SER A 228 -15.74 -5.70 0.18
CA SER A 228 -14.71 -6.47 0.87
C SER A 228 -13.36 -6.40 0.14
N ILE A 229 -12.26 -6.40 0.90
CA ILE A 229 -10.92 -6.64 0.35
C ILE A 229 -10.53 -8.06 0.75
N VAL A 230 -10.34 -8.94 -0.24
CA VAL A 230 -9.80 -10.29 0.01
C VAL A 230 -8.27 -10.20 0.04
N VAL A 231 -7.72 -9.90 1.21
CA VAL A 231 -6.29 -10.09 1.46
C VAL A 231 -6.10 -11.54 1.90
N THR A 232 -5.37 -12.34 1.11
CA THR A 232 -5.04 -13.73 1.45
C THR A 232 -4.41 -13.78 2.84
N PRO A 233 -5.06 -14.41 3.84
CA PRO A 233 -4.52 -14.43 5.20
C PRO A 233 -3.21 -15.22 5.26
N GLN A 234 -2.18 -14.61 5.83
CA GLN A 234 -0.86 -15.22 5.96
C GLN A 234 -0.25 -14.93 7.32
N PHE A 235 0.36 -15.96 7.92
CA PHE A 235 1.32 -15.81 9.01
C PHE A 235 2.71 -15.67 8.39
N LEU A 236 3.31 -14.50 8.54
CA LEU A 236 4.62 -14.19 7.98
C LEU A 236 5.75 -14.60 8.92
N SER A 237 5.56 -14.36 10.22
CA SER A 237 6.52 -14.69 11.25
C SER A 237 5.85 -14.96 12.59
N ALA A 238 6.57 -15.65 13.47
CA ALA A 238 6.20 -15.79 14.87
C ALA A 238 7.46 -15.95 15.72
N GLU A 239 7.60 -15.13 16.76
CA GLU A 239 8.82 -15.04 17.57
C GLU A 239 8.52 -14.98 19.07
N PRO A 240 9.40 -15.57 19.92
CA PRO A 240 9.43 -15.23 21.34
C PRO A 240 9.85 -13.77 21.52
N LEU A 241 9.13 -13.01 22.34
CA LEU A 241 9.42 -11.60 22.56
C LEU A 241 10.02 -11.34 23.93
N ILE A 242 9.22 -11.57 24.98
CA ILE A 242 9.62 -11.42 26.39
C ILE A 242 8.92 -12.51 27.19
N ASN A 243 9.45 -12.84 28.38
CA ASN A 243 8.87 -13.72 29.41
C ASN A 243 7.79 -14.72 28.94
N ASP A 244 6.53 -14.28 28.84
CA ASP A 244 5.33 -15.05 28.49
C ASP A 244 4.61 -14.50 27.25
N ILE A 245 5.31 -13.83 26.34
CA ILE A 245 4.74 -13.23 25.13
C ILE A 245 5.44 -13.76 23.89
N ILE A 246 4.63 -14.19 22.93
CA ILE A 246 5.06 -14.38 21.54
C ILE A 246 4.41 -13.32 20.66
N ALA A 247 5.14 -12.84 19.66
CA ALA A 247 4.62 -11.93 18.64
C ALA A 247 4.39 -12.72 17.34
N LEU A 248 3.30 -12.45 16.63
CA LEU A 248 3.03 -13.01 15.30
C LEU A 248 2.81 -11.87 14.33
N THR A 249 3.58 -11.84 13.24
CA THR A 249 3.37 -10.89 12.15
C THR A 249 2.49 -11.52 11.08
N THR A 250 1.40 -10.84 10.72
CA THR A 250 0.38 -11.38 9.82
C THR A 250 -0.05 -10.37 8.76
N VAL A 251 -0.59 -10.86 7.66
CA VAL A 251 -1.25 -10.08 6.61
C VAL A 251 -2.65 -10.64 6.41
N GLY A 252 -3.65 -9.76 6.25
CA GLY A 252 -5.05 -10.15 6.13
C GLY A 252 -5.65 -10.72 7.41
N ALA A 253 -6.89 -11.21 7.31
CA ALA A 253 -7.66 -11.73 8.44
C ALA A 253 -7.30 -13.19 8.76
N VAL A 254 -6.26 -13.40 9.57
CA VAL A 254 -5.84 -14.75 9.98
C VAL A 254 -6.70 -15.34 11.10
N ASP A 255 -6.83 -16.67 11.13
CA ASP A 255 -7.52 -17.39 12.20
C ASP A 255 -6.53 -17.85 13.30
N PHE A 256 -6.56 -17.16 14.45
CA PHE A 256 -5.75 -17.50 15.62
C PHE A 256 -6.17 -18.80 16.32
N SER A 257 -7.34 -19.38 16.02
CA SER A 257 -7.71 -20.71 16.51
C SER A 257 -6.80 -21.80 15.96
N THR A 258 -6.17 -21.54 14.81
CA THR A 258 -5.18 -22.43 14.19
C THR A 258 -3.78 -22.31 14.79
N VAL A 259 -3.58 -21.39 15.74
CA VAL A 259 -2.29 -21.19 16.39
C VAL A 259 -2.14 -22.14 17.58
N SER A 260 -1.07 -22.93 17.58
CA SER A 260 -0.68 -23.77 18.72
C SER A 260 0.78 -23.56 19.06
N VAL A 261 1.05 -23.41 20.36
CA VAL A 261 2.39 -23.17 20.90
C VAL A 261 2.82 -24.40 21.67
N THR A 262 4.01 -24.89 21.38
CA THR A 262 4.62 -26.02 22.07
C THR A 262 5.98 -25.60 22.60
N LEU A 263 6.17 -25.67 23.92
CA LEU A 263 7.44 -25.42 24.59
C LEU A 263 7.96 -26.75 25.16
N ASN A 264 9.17 -27.16 24.77
CA ASN A 264 9.77 -28.41 25.22
C ASN A 264 8.84 -29.62 25.05
N LYS A 265 8.16 -29.69 23.89
CA LYS A 265 7.15 -30.71 23.52
C LYS A 265 5.84 -30.66 24.32
N GLN A 266 5.65 -29.67 25.19
CA GLN A 266 4.41 -29.46 25.95
C GLN A 266 3.59 -28.32 25.34
N VAL A 267 2.29 -28.53 25.17
CA VAL A 267 1.39 -27.50 24.66
C VAL A 267 1.23 -26.39 25.69
N VAL A 268 1.46 -25.15 25.27
CA VAL A 268 1.24 -23.94 26.07
C VAL A 268 0.06 -23.19 25.48
N LYS A 269 -0.98 -22.98 26.29
CA LYS A 269 -2.13 -22.15 25.88
C LYS A 269 -1.73 -20.67 25.93
N PHE A 270 -2.37 -19.84 25.14
CA PHE A 270 -2.38 -18.40 25.36
C PHE A 270 -3.67 -17.99 26.07
N THR A 271 -3.57 -17.02 26.98
CA THR A 271 -4.68 -16.51 27.81
C THR A 271 -5.22 -15.19 27.29
N ASP A 272 -4.42 -14.45 26.54
CA ASP A 272 -4.78 -13.12 26.04
C ASP A 272 -4.15 -12.85 24.67
N LYS A 273 -4.75 -11.91 23.94
CA LYS A 273 -4.37 -11.51 22.59
C LYS A 273 -4.53 -10.00 22.45
N THR A 274 -3.45 -9.31 22.11
CA THR A 274 -3.47 -7.88 21.73
C THR A 274 -2.91 -7.74 20.32
N THR A 275 -3.66 -7.09 19.43
CA THR A 275 -3.24 -6.85 18.04
C THR A 275 -2.86 -5.39 17.86
N TYR A 276 -1.74 -5.17 17.18
CA TYR A 276 -1.14 -3.90 16.86
C TYR A 276 -0.99 -3.76 15.33
N ASN A 277 -1.32 -2.59 14.79
CA ASN A 277 -1.09 -2.28 13.38
C ASN A 277 0.03 -1.22 13.28
N PRO A 278 1.23 -1.58 12.78
CA PRO A 278 2.31 -0.62 12.62
C PRO A 278 1.95 0.49 11.64
N VAL A 279 2.18 1.74 12.05
CA VAL A 279 1.89 2.94 11.24
C VAL A 279 2.74 3.04 9.97
N ASP A 280 3.87 2.34 9.94
CA ASP A 280 4.84 2.31 8.84
C ASP A 280 4.60 1.16 7.84
N THR A 281 3.85 0.15 8.27
CA THR A 281 3.52 -1.04 7.46
C THR A 281 2.06 -1.45 7.65
N PRO A 282 1.08 -0.59 7.31
CA PRO A 282 -0.33 -0.75 7.69
C PRO A 282 -1.03 -1.98 7.09
N SER A 283 -0.40 -2.64 6.11
CA SER A 283 -0.85 -3.88 5.51
C SER A 283 -0.51 -5.13 6.34
N LYS A 284 0.31 -4.97 7.38
CA LYS A 284 0.72 -6.01 8.31
C LYS A 284 0.18 -5.72 9.70
N THR A 285 -0.06 -6.74 10.49
CA THR A 285 -0.38 -6.59 11.92
C THR A 285 0.54 -7.46 12.76
N ILE A 286 0.92 -6.96 13.93
CA ILE A 286 1.63 -7.72 14.95
C ILE A 286 0.63 -8.11 16.02
N THR A 287 0.44 -9.39 16.28
CA THR A 287 -0.39 -9.87 17.38
C THR A 287 0.46 -10.47 18.48
N TYR A 288 0.37 -9.89 19.66
CA TYR A 288 1.00 -10.38 20.88
C TYR A 288 0.06 -11.38 21.56
N LEU A 289 0.51 -12.63 21.69
CA LEU A 289 -0.18 -13.66 22.45
C LEU A 289 0.50 -13.84 23.79
N LYS A 290 -0.26 -13.64 24.88
CA LYS A 290 0.21 -13.91 26.23
C LYS A 290 0.02 -15.39 26.56
N LEU A 291 1.11 -16.09 26.84
CA LEU A 291 1.14 -17.49 27.20
C LEU A 291 0.69 -17.71 28.65
N ALA A 292 0.05 -18.85 28.90
CA ALA A 292 -0.37 -19.28 30.24
C ALA A 292 0.81 -19.68 31.14
N SER A 293 1.97 -19.95 30.52
CA SER A 293 3.21 -20.32 31.20
C SER A 293 4.36 -19.51 30.61
N PRO A 294 5.32 -19.04 31.41
CA PRO A 294 6.52 -18.38 30.91
C PRO A 294 7.32 -19.27 29.95
N LEU A 295 8.01 -18.63 29.02
CA LEU A 295 9.02 -19.26 28.19
C LEU A 295 10.17 -19.78 29.05
N ALA A 296 10.76 -20.90 28.64
CA ALA A 296 11.88 -21.54 29.32
C ALA A 296 12.93 -21.97 28.29
N PRO A 297 14.20 -22.15 28.69
CA PRO A 297 15.23 -22.65 27.79
C PRO A 297 14.82 -23.95 27.09
N GLY A 298 15.19 -24.08 25.82
CA GLY A 298 14.89 -25.25 25.00
C GLY A 298 14.08 -24.94 23.74
N SER A 299 13.34 -25.93 23.23
CA SER A 299 12.69 -25.83 21.93
C SER A 299 11.31 -25.20 22.04
N LEU A 300 11.10 -24.11 21.32
CA LEU A 300 9.80 -23.46 21.12
C LEU A 300 9.34 -23.72 19.68
N SER A 301 8.13 -24.22 19.51
CA SER A 301 7.49 -24.40 18.21
C SER A 301 6.13 -23.71 18.22
N ILE A 302 5.94 -22.82 17.24
CA ILE A 302 4.70 -22.07 17.04
C ILE A 302 4.15 -22.51 15.70
N LYS A 303 3.08 -23.31 15.72
CA LYS A 303 2.34 -23.69 14.52
C LYS A 303 1.23 -22.68 14.30
N ALA A 304 1.10 -22.17 13.09
CA ALA A 304 0.06 -21.23 12.70
C ALA A 304 -0.45 -21.60 11.30
N ALA A 305 -1.69 -22.11 11.24
CA ALA A 305 -2.24 -22.76 10.06
C ALA A 305 -1.29 -23.83 9.47
N ASN A 306 -0.79 -23.61 8.26
CA ASN A 306 0.10 -24.53 7.54
C ASN A 306 1.59 -24.23 7.74
N THR A 307 1.92 -23.19 8.51
CA THR A 307 3.30 -22.77 8.77
C THR A 307 3.72 -23.17 10.18
N THR A 308 5.01 -23.49 10.37
CA THR A 308 5.57 -23.77 11.69
C THR A 308 6.87 -23.00 11.87
N PHE A 309 6.94 -22.20 12.93
CA PHE A 309 8.11 -21.42 13.32
C PHE A 309 8.77 -22.10 14.51
N VAL A 310 10.06 -22.41 14.40
CA VAL A 310 10.81 -23.14 15.44
C VAL A 310 11.97 -22.30 15.92
N HIS A 311 12.12 -22.20 17.24
CA HIS A 311 13.17 -21.45 17.92
C HIS A 311 13.85 -22.32 18.98
N THR A 312 15.13 -22.05 19.22
CA THR A 312 15.87 -22.60 20.37
C THR A 312 16.13 -21.47 21.35
N LEU A 313 15.43 -21.50 22.48
CA LEU A 313 15.55 -20.52 23.54
C LEU A 313 16.82 -20.81 24.37
N PRO A 314 17.72 -19.84 24.54
CA PRO A 314 18.96 -20.05 25.28
C PRO A 314 18.68 -20.26 26.77
N ALA A 315 19.69 -20.74 27.50
CA ALA A 315 19.67 -20.74 28.95
C ALA A 315 19.46 -19.30 29.47
N VAL A 316 18.69 -19.16 30.56
CA VAL A 316 18.50 -17.86 31.21
C VAL A 316 19.86 -17.31 31.62
N GLN A 317 20.16 -16.09 31.18
CA GLN A 317 21.36 -15.37 31.58
C GLN A 317 20.98 -14.34 32.65
N TYR A 318 21.82 -14.24 33.67
CA TYR A 318 21.68 -13.24 34.72
C TYR A 318 22.76 -12.18 34.52
N GLY A 319 22.34 -10.92 34.60
CA GLY A 319 23.23 -9.77 34.66
C GLY A 319 22.91 -8.93 35.89
N SER A 320 23.92 -8.27 36.44
CA SER A 320 23.71 -7.19 37.41
C SER A 320 24.05 -5.88 36.72
N ILE A 321 23.21 -4.86 36.94
CA ILE A 321 23.47 -3.51 36.43
C ILE A 321 24.20 -2.76 37.55
N VAL A 322 25.44 -2.34 37.27
CA VAL A 322 26.17 -1.42 38.14
C VAL A 322 25.57 -0.03 37.94
N GLN A 323 24.76 0.43 38.91
CA GLN A 323 24.08 1.73 38.79
C GLN A 323 25.00 2.93 39.06
N ASP A 324 26.26 2.70 39.44
CA ASP A 324 27.23 3.75 39.75
C ASP A 324 27.73 4.49 38.50
N VAL A 325 27.58 3.89 37.32
CA VAL A 325 27.86 4.53 36.03
C VAL A 325 26.54 4.90 35.35
N LYS A 326 26.26 6.20 35.26
CA LYS A 326 25.07 6.75 34.60
C LYS A 326 25.49 7.72 33.52
N TYR A 327 25.07 7.48 32.29
CA TYR A 327 25.24 8.41 31.18
C TYR A 327 23.87 8.67 30.55
N PRO A 328 23.36 9.92 30.55
CA PRO A 328 22.09 10.22 29.88
C PRO A 328 22.16 9.86 28.40
N ILE A 329 21.22 9.04 27.93
CA ILE A 329 21.07 8.75 26.51
C ILE A 329 20.34 9.94 25.89
N ASN A 330 21.00 10.65 24.97
CA ASN A 330 20.36 11.75 24.25
C ASN A 330 19.23 11.16 23.39
N PRO A 331 17.96 11.56 23.59
CA PRO A 331 16.84 10.96 22.86
C PRO A 331 16.95 11.16 21.35
N HIS A 332 17.62 12.22 20.88
CA HIS A 332 17.72 12.54 19.45
C HIS A 332 18.49 11.49 18.61
N ILE A 333 19.15 10.49 19.23
CA ILE A 333 19.76 9.38 18.47
C ILE A 333 18.73 8.51 17.74
N TYR A 334 17.45 8.56 18.13
CA TYR A 334 16.36 7.78 17.53
C TYR A 334 15.64 8.56 16.40
N GLY A 335 16.35 9.45 15.70
CA GLY A 335 15.76 10.28 14.67
C GLY A 335 15.54 9.57 13.32
N VAL A 336 14.72 10.18 12.46
CA VAL A 336 14.38 9.66 11.12
C VAL A 336 14.55 10.75 10.04
N ASN A 337 14.76 10.35 8.78
CA ASN A 337 14.67 11.28 7.64
C ASN A 337 13.24 11.26 7.08
N PHE A 338 12.71 12.43 6.71
CA PHE A 338 11.38 12.60 6.09
C PHE A 338 10.28 11.68 6.66
N PRO A 339 9.88 11.88 7.93
CA PRO A 339 8.74 11.14 8.48
C PRO A 339 7.51 11.36 7.58
N PRO A 340 6.72 10.31 7.31
CA PRO A 340 5.62 10.40 6.35
C PRO A 340 4.38 11.12 6.90
N SER A 341 4.26 11.29 8.22
CA SER A 341 3.13 12.00 8.84
C SER A 341 3.39 12.40 10.30
N ALA A 342 2.55 13.30 10.83
CA ALA A 342 2.54 13.63 12.27
C ALA A 342 2.16 12.42 13.13
N ASN A 343 1.24 11.56 12.66
CA ASN A 343 0.86 10.35 13.39
C ASN A 343 2.04 9.39 13.52
N TYR A 344 2.85 9.22 12.47
CA TYR A 344 4.08 8.44 12.52
C TYR A 344 5.02 8.91 13.63
N ILE A 345 5.25 10.23 13.70
CA ILE A 345 6.10 10.85 14.73
C ILE A 345 5.56 10.56 16.13
N GLN A 346 4.29 10.87 16.38
CA GLN A 346 3.67 10.74 17.70
C GLN A 346 3.60 9.29 18.16
N HIS A 347 3.28 8.39 17.22
CA HIS A 347 3.10 6.98 17.51
C HIS A 347 4.43 6.30 17.87
N LEU A 348 5.47 6.53 17.06
CA LEU A 348 6.78 5.93 17.30
C LEU A 348 7.62 6.72 18.32
N GLY A 349 7.14 7.89 18.75
CA GLY A 349 7.85 8.78 19.65
C GLY A 349 9.13 9.33 19.01
N VAL A 350 9.10 9.63 17.72
CA VAL A 350 10.27 10.12 16.96
C VAL A 350 10.72 11.47 17.54
N PRO A 351 11.91 11.53 18.16
CA PRO A 351 12.36 12.73 18.86
C PRO A 351 13.06 13.74 17.93
N MET A 352 13.53 13.30 16.76
CA MET A 352 14.20 14.15 15.78
C MET A 352 13.89 13.72 14.35
N SER A 353 13.69 14.69 13.47
CA SER A 353 13.40 14.44 12.05
C SER A 353 14.28 15.32 11.17
N ARG A 354 14.79 14.75 10.08
CA ARG A 354 15.71 15.41 9.15
C ARG A 354 15.10 15.63 7.77
N TRP A 355 15.22 16.88 7.29
CA TRP A 355 15.07 17.29 5.89
C TRP A 355 16.46 17.39 5.27
N GLY A 356 16.81 16.49 4.34
CA GLY A 356 18.15 16.43 3.77
C GLY A 356 18.29 15.37 2.66
N GLY A 357 19.51 14.88 2.44
CA GLY A 357 19.81 13.95 1.35
C GLY A 357 20.15 14.67 0.04
N ASN A 358 20.55 13.90 -0.97
CA ASN A 358 21.09 14.37 -2.24
C ASN A 358 20.28 15.51 -2.87
N ALA A 359 18.98 15.31 -3.05
CA ALA A 359 18.14 16.32 -3.69
C ALA A 359 18.20 17.68 -2.97
N VAL A 360 18.29 17.69 -1.64
CA VAL A 360 18.27 18.93 -0.85
C VAL A 360 19.50 19.80 -1.07
N THR A 361 20.63 19.26 -1.53
CA THR A 361 21.80 20.05 -1.96
C THR A 361 21.43 21.05 -3.07
N ALA A 362 20.44 20.73 -3.89
CA ALA A 362 19.95 21.60 -4.97
C ALA A 362 18.67 22.37 -4.62
N TYR A 363 18.21 22.34 -3.36
CA TYR A 363 16.91 22.91 -2.98
C TYR A 363 16.89 24.43 -3.10
N ASN A 364 15.94 24.95 -3.88
CA ASN A 364 15.68 26.37 -4.00
C ASN A 364 14.41 26.75 -3.20
N PRO A 365 14.55 27.40 -2.04
CA PRO A 365 13.43 27.75 -1.18
C PRO A 365 12.54 28.88 -1.71
N PHE A 366 13.03 29.67 -2.68
CA PHE A 366 12.28 30.80 -3.23
C PHE A 366 11.32 30.37 -4.33
N GLY A 367 11.63 29.25 -5.01
CA GLY A 367 10.80 28.65 -6.05
C GLY A 367 10.08 27.38 -5.62
N GLY A 368 10.53 26.71 -4.56
CA GLY A 368 10.04 25.38 -4.19
C GLY A 368 10.50 24.32 -5.17
N PHE A 369 11.79 24.35 -5.53
CA PHE A 369 12.38 23.48 -6.55
C PHE A 369 13.56 22.69 -5.99
N THR A 370 13.88 21.59 -6.64
CA THR A 370 15.06 20.78 -6.32
C THR A 370 15.56 20.09 -7.59
N ASN A 371 16.78 19.58 -7.60
CA ASN A 371 17.29 18.70 -8.65
C ASN A 371 17.55 17.30 -8.07
N ALA A 372 17.36 16.25 -8.87
CA ALA A 372 17.58 14.88 -8.44
C ALA A 372 19.05 14.44 -8.47
N GLY A 373 19.96 15.24 -9.05
CA GLY A 373 21.34 14.84 -9.27
C GLY A 373 21.43 13.57 -10.11
N ASN A 374 22.50 12.79 -9.89
CA ASN A 374 22.69 11.53 -10.58
C ASN A 374 21.73 10.40 -10.13
N ASP A 375 20.92 10.62 -9.08
CA ASP A 375 19.88 9.66 -8.66
C ASP A 375 18.80 9.53 -9.74
N TRP A 376 18.51 10.61 -10.46
CA TRP A 376 17.55 10.62 -11.56
C TRP A 376 17.85 11.70 -12.61
N PHE A 377 18.68 11.35 -13.60
CA PHE A 377 18.95 12.11 -14.84
C PHE A 377 19.19 13.63 -14.70
N PHE A 378 19.63 14.10 -13.53
CA PHE A 378 19.88 15.51 -13.24
C PHE A 378 18.68 16.41 -13.54
N GLU A 379 17.48 15.89 -13.28
CA GLU A 379 16.24 16.61 -13.53
C GLU A 379 15.85 17.51 -12.36
N ASN A 380 15.45 18.72 -12.70
CA ASN A 380 14.71 19.57 -11.79
C ASN A 380 13.30 19.04 -11.58
N ARG A 381 12.78 19.25 -10.37
CA ARG A 381 11.40 18.94 -9.99
C ARG A 381 10.89 19.93 -8.95
N ALA A 382 9.57 19.95 -8.79
CA ALA A 382 8.95 20.65 -7.67
C ALA A 382 9.36 20.00 -6.34
N SER A 383 9.37 20.78 -5.27
CA SER A 383 9.71 20.33 -3.93
C SER A 383 8.78 20.98 -2.90
N ASP A 384 8.50 20.26 -1.83
CA ASP A 384 7.70 20.76 -0.73
C ASP A 384 8.35 21.99 -0.05
N SER A 385 7.52 22.76 0.65
CA SER A 385 7.97 23.87 1.48
C SER A 385 8.67 23.36 2.73
N ALA A 386 9.97 23.61 2.85
CA ALA A 386 10.74 23.26 4.04
C ALA A 386 10.20 23.97 5.30
N ASP A 387 9.67 25.19 5.18
CA ASP A 387 9.11 25.94 6.32
C ASP A 387 7.83 25.29 6.84
N ASP A 388 6.95 24.85 5.94
CA ASP A 388 5.72 24.14 6.30
C ASP A 388 6.05 22.75 6.87
N TRP A 389 7.06 22.08 6.31
CA TRP A 389 7.57 20.82 6.85
C TRP A 389 8.07 20.95 8.28
N ILE A 390 8.89 21.97 8.56
CA ILE A 390 9.35 22.25 9.93
C ILE A 390 8.14 22.50 10.84
N GLY A 391 7.16 23.25 10.37
CA GLY A 391 5.95 23.58 11.13
C GLY A 391 5.21 22.34 11.61
N TRP A 392 4.84 21.43 10.70
CA TRP A 392 4.06 20.26 11.09
C TRP A 392 4.89 19.23 11.88
N VAL A 393 6.18 19.07 11.59
CA VAL A 393 7.06 18.14 12.32
C VAL A 393 7.23 18.58 13.78
N LYS A 394 7.44 19.88 14.01
CA LYS A 394 7.51 20.42 15.37
C LYS A 394 6.17 20.33 16.09
N ALA A 395 5.06 20.57 15.40
CA ALA A 395 3.72 20.40 15.95
C ALA A 395 3.44 18.94 16.36
N ALA A 396 4.05 17.98 15.67
CA ALA A 396 3.99 16.55 16.03
C ALA A 396 4.90 16.15 17.20
N GLY A 397 5.76 17.07 17.69
CA GLY A 397 6.63 16.85 18.86
C GLY A 397 8.06 16.45 18.54
N SER A 398 8.49 16.49 17.28
CA SER A 398 9.85 16.14 16.87
C SER A 398 10.74 17.37 16.66
N ALA A 399 11.99 17.30 17.12
CA ALA A 399 13.02 18.28 16.78
C ALA A 399 13.36 18.21 15.28
N THR A 400 13.79 19.31 14.69
CA THR A 400 14.01 19.40 13.24
C THR A 400 15.47 19.68 12.89
N VAL A 401 16.01 18.88 11.98
CA VAL A 401 17.28 19.11 11.30
C VAL A 401 16.99 19.56 9.88
N LEU A 402 17.33 20.80 9.55
CA LEU A 402 17.18 21.36 8.20
C LEU A 402 18.55 21.39 7.51
N THR A 403 18.65 20.78 6.34
CA THR A 403 19.82 20.92 5.48
C THR A 403 19.72 22.21 4.66
N VAL A 404 20.80 22.99 4.63
CA VAL A 404 20.92 24.22 3.85
C VAL A 404 21.94 23.98 2.73
N PRO A 405 21.57 24.18 1.45
CA PRO A 405 22.51 24.11 0.34
C PRO A 405 23.76 24.98 0.57
N ALA A 406 24.92 24.43 0.27
CA ALA A 406 26.22 25.09 0.41
C ALA A 406 27.07 25.02 -0.88
N LEU A 407 26.59 24.39 -1.95
CA LEU A 407 27.15 24.55 -3.29
C LEU A 407 26.77 25.90 -3.91
N ASP A 408 27.43 26.26 -5.02
CA ASP A 408 27.24 27.54 -5.73
C ASP A 408 25.93 27.64 -6.51
N TRP A 409 25.12 26.57 -6.53
CA TRP A 409 23.98 26.39 -7.42
C TRP A 409 22.78 25.75 -6.71
N VAL A 410 21.58 26.22 -7.02
CA VAL A 410 20.30 25.58 -6.65
C VAL A 410 19.37 25.53 -7.86
N ALA A 411 18.39 24.62 -7.87
CA ALA A 411 17.49 24.41 -9.00
C ALA A 411 16.76 25.71 -9.40
N LYS A 412 16.71 26.04 -10.70
CA LYS A 412 16.09 27.31 -11.15
C LYS A 412 14.59 27.22 -11.36
N ASP A 413 14.09 26.03 -11.68
CA ASP A 413 12.69 25.71 -11.99
C ASP A 413 12.37 24.25 -11.62
N ALA A 414 11.21 23.74 -12.05
CA ALA A 414 10.73 22.37 -11.80
C ALA A 414 10.82 21.43 -13.01
N SER A 415 11.50 21.80 -14.11
CA SER A 415 11.41 21.04 -15.37
C SER A 415 12.70 20.98 -16.19
N SER A 416 13.69 21.82 -15.91
CA SER A 416 14.97 21.80 -16.61
C SER A 416 15.83 20.59 -16.22
N TYR A 417 16.76 20.20 -17.09
CA TYR A 417 17.71 19.11 -16.83
C TYR A 417 19.08 19.44 -17.41
N SER A 418 20.13 18.91 -16.76
CA SER A 418 21.50 19.34 -17.01
C SER A 418 22.13 18.77 -18.29
N TYR A 419 21.57 17.70 -18.85
CA TYR A 419 22.15 17.00 -20.01
C TYR A 419 21.14 16.71 -21.13
N PRO A 420 20.61 17.74 -21.80
CA PRO A 420 19.68 17.55 -22.92
C PRO A 420 20.34 16.80 -24.09
N LYS A 421 19.62 15.84 -24.68
CA LYS A 421 20.07 15.04 -25.83
C LYS A 421 20.36 15.91 -27.05
N SER A 422 19.64 17.01 -27.21
CA SER A 422 19.89 18.01 -28.24
C SER A 422 21.29 18.65 -28.17
N LEU A 423 21.90 18.73 -26.99
CA LEU A 423 23.28 19.23 -26.80
C LEU A 423 24.29 18.09 -26.62
N TYR A 424 23.89 16.99 -25.99
CA TYR A 424 24.73 15.86 -25.63
C TYR A 424 24.12 14.54 -26.13
N PRO A 425 24.14 14.25 -27.45
CA PRO A 425 23.45 13.09 -28.01
C PRO A 425 24.11 11.74 -27.68
N ASP A 426 25.42 11.72 -27.39
CA ASP A 426 26.22 10.48 -27.22
C ASP A 426 26.30 9.99 -25.76
N GLN A 427 25.24 10.23 -24.99
CA GLN A 427 25.12 9.76 -23.61
C GLN A 427 24.77 8.26 -23.57
N GLN A 428 25.24 7.57 -22.54
CA GLN A 428 24.98 6.14 -22.40
C GLN A 428 23.51 5.80 -22.09
N LYS A 429 22.77 6.70 -21.42
CA LYS A 429 21.38 6.51 -21.02
C LYS A 429 20.58 7.81 -21.05
N PHE A 430 19.28 7.67 -21.28
CA PHE A 430 18.27 8.73 -21.21
C PHE A 430 17.10 8.26 -20.36
N ASP A 431 16.37 9.20 -19.75
CA ASP A 431 15.18 8.88 -18.97
C ASP A 431 14.10 8.28 -19.91
N PRO A 432 13.57 7.07 -19.62
CA PRO A 432 12.46 6.51 -20.40
C PRO A 432 11.18 7.36 -20.37
N TYR A 433 10.99 8.23 -19.37
CA TYR A 433 9.83 9.11 -19.24
C TYR A 433 10.10 10.54 -19.74
N ASN A 434 11.37 10.93 -19.87
CA ASN A 434 11.81 12.19 -20.46
C ASN A 434 13.01 11.96 -21.38
N VAL A 435 12.73 11.54 -22.62
CA VAL A 435 13.75 11.02 -23.54
C VAL A 435 14.82 12.02 -23.99
N ASP A 436 14.66 13.31 -23.69
CA ASP A 436 15.70 14.32 -23.90
C ASP A 436 16.65 14.45 -22.70
N ALA A 437 16.25 14.07 -21.49
CA ALA A 437 17.11 14.12 -20.31
C ALA A 437 18.06 12.93 -20.28
N GLY A 438 19.37 13.22 -20.33
CA GLY A 438 20.41 12.22 -20.30
C GLY A 438 21.12 12.11 -18.95
N ASN A 439 21.85 11.01 -18.79
CA ASN A 439 22.48 10.67 -17.51
C ASN A 439 23.89 11.27 -17.31
N GLY A 440 24.33 12.18 -18.18
CA GLY A 440 25.59 12.91 -18.03
C GLY A 440 26.87 12.08 -18.15
N LEU A 441 26.81 10.86 -18.72
CA LEU A 441 27.98 9.98 -18.89
C LEU A 441 28.10 9.53 -20.34
N PHE A 442 29.34 9.46 -20.85
CA PHE A 442 29.66 8.77 -22.09
C PHE A 442 29.57 7.25 -21.93
N SER A 443 29.57 6.51 -23.04
CA SER A 443 29.53 5.04 -23.06
C SER A 443 30.69 4.35 -22.35
N ASN A 444 31.83 5.04 -22.19
CA ASN A 444 32.99 4.56 -21.44
C ASN A 444 32.90 4.85 -19.93
N GLY A 445 31.80 5.45 -19.45
CA GLY A 445 31.56 5.81 -18.05
C GLY A 445 32.17 7.14 -17.61
N SER A 446 32.87 7.88 -18.48
CA SER A 446 33.40 9.21 -18.13
C SER A 446 32.31 10.28 -18.15
N SER A 447 32.41 11.26 -17.23
CA SER A 447 31.43 12.33 -17.08
C SER A 447 31.50 13.38 -18.19
N ILE A 448 30.34 13.87 -18.59
CA ILE A 448 30.19 14.98 -19.54
C ILE A 448 30.21 16.30 -18.74
N THR A 449 31.00 17.26 -19.21
CA THR A 449 30.95 18.64 -18.69
C THR A 449 29.77 19.38 -19.29
N THR A 450 28.93 19.97 -18.44
CA THR A 450 27.76 20.75 -18.85
C THR A 450 27.80 22.18 -18.29
N ASP A 451 26.96 23.06 -18.82
CA ASP A 451 26.75 24.39 -18.27
C ASP A 451 25.70 24.30 -17.15
N PRO A 452 26.06 24.57 -15.88
CA PRO A 452 25.11 24.49 -14.76
C PRO A 452 23.86 25.36 -14.97
N ARG A 453 23.94 26.44 -15.74
CA ARG A 453 22.80 27.33 -16.01
C ARG A 453 21.66 26.65 -16.80
N LEU A 454 21.90 25.47 -17.38
CA LEU A 454 20.85 24.67 -18.01
C LEU A 454 19.77 24.22 -17.04
N ALA A 455 20.12 23.92 -15.78
CA ALA A 455 19.16 23.50 -14.75
C ALA A 455 19.19 24.36 -13.46
N TYR A 456 20.27 25.11 -13.24
CA TYR A 456 20.48 25.80 -11.97
C TYR A 456 20.53 27.32 -12.09
N MET A 457 20.38 27.97 -10.94
CA MET A 457 20.64 29.39 -10.74
C MET A 457 21.65 29.60 -9.60
N PRO A 458 22.40 30.73 -9.58
CA PRO A 458 23.40 30.96 -8.56
C PRO A 458 22.82 30.96 -7.14
N TRP A 459 23.53 30.32 -6.22
CA TRP A 459 23.27 30.29 -4.79
C TRP A 459 24.47 30.83 -4.03
N ASN A 460 24.22 31.47 -2.89
CA ASN A 460 25.28 31.99 -2.03
C ASN A 460 24.81 32.17 -0.59
N THR A 461 25.76 32.52 0.28
CA THR A 461 25.50 32.72 1.72
C THR A 461 24.54 33.88 2.02
N THR A 462 24.44 34.88 1.14
CA THR A 462 23.47 35.98 1.28
C THR A 462 22.04 35.46 1.09
N ALA A 463 21.81 34.65 0.04
CA ALA A 463 20.54 34.00 -0.23
C ALA A 463 20.16 33.01 0.90
N ALA A 464 21.11 32.20 1.36
CA ALA A 464 20.90 31.29 2.50
C ALA A 464 20.51 32.04 3.79
N LYS A 465 21.20 33.14 4.10
CA LYS A 465 20.87 33.99 5.27
C LYS A 465 19.49 34.63 5.13
N GLN A 466 19.13 35.10 3.94
CA GLN A 466 17.81 35.66 3.67
C GLN A 466 16.72 34.62 3.94
N TRP A 467 16.88 33.40 3.40
CA TRP A 467 15.94 32.30 3.59
C TRP A 467 15.81 31.90 5.07
N LEU A 468 16.91 31.63 5.75
CA LEU A 468 16.88 31.24 7.17
C LEU A 468 16.25 32.30 8.08
N ARG A 469 16.45 33.59 7.76
CA ARG A 469 15.79 34.70 8.45
C ARG A 469 14.28 34.71 8.19
N SER A 470 13.84 34.43 6.97
CA SER A 470 12.43 34.47 6.58
C SER A 470 11.60 33.27 7.05
N LEU A 471 12.22 32.15 7.44
CA LEU A 471 11.50 30.98 7.97
C LEU A 471 10.57 31.37 9.12
N LYS A 472 9.27 31.06 9.00
CA LYS A 472 8.29 31.23 10.08
C LYS A 472 8.57 30.23 11.20
N ASN A 473 8.89 28.99 10.83
CA ASN A 473 9.21 27.91 11.74
C ASN A 473 10.72 27.71 11.79
N LYS A 474 11.33 27.99 12.95
CA LYS A 474 12.79 27.84 13.10
C LYS A 474 13.18 26.37 13.33
N PRO A 475 14.15 25.83 12.57
CA PRO A 475 14.65 24.48 12.79
C PRO A 475 15.42 24.40 14.11
N THR A 476 15.59 23.18 14.65
CA THR A 476 16.37 22.95 15.87
C THR A 476 17.87 22.90 15.56
N ILE A 477 18.22 22.27 14.44
CA ILE A 477 19.60 22.12 13.94
C ILE A 477 19.61 22.51 12.46
N VAL A 478 20.70 23.14 12.03
CA VAL A 478 20.99 23.38 10.62
C VAL A 478 22.20 22.54 10.21
N ASN A 479 22.05 21.73 9.18
CA ASN A 479 23.16 21.07 8.49
C ASN A 479 23.60 21.91 7.30
N ILE A 480 24.91 21.97 7.07
CA ILE A 480 25.49 22.62 5.91
C ILE A 480 25.71 21.55 4.85
N ASP A 481 24.84 21.55 3.84
CA ASP A 481 24.79 20.60 2.74
C ASP A 481 24.64 19.11 3.14
N ASN A 482 24.87 18.22 2.17
CA ASN A 482 24.80 16.78 2.27
C ASN A 482 25.97 16.15 1.49
N GLU A 483 26.81 15.37 2.18
CA GLU A 483 27.84 14.52 1.55
C GLU A 483 28.70 15.29 0.52
N ILE A 484 29.20 16.44 0.96
CA ILE A 484 29.95 17.41 0.14
C ILE A 484 31.19 16.78 -0.53
N GLU A 485 31.77 15.76 0.09
CA GLU A 485 32.91 15.00 -0.40
C GLU A 485 32.61 14.21 -1.69
N ILE A 486 31.34 13.81 -1.90
CA ILE A 486 30.89 13.10 -3.11
C ILE A 486 30.04 13.98 -4.04
N ALA A 487 29.94 15.29 -3.80
CA ALA A 487 29.24 16.22 -4.69
C ALA A 487 29.74 16.13 -6.14
N HIS A 488 31.02 15.85 -6.34
CA HIS A 488 31.64 15.62 -7.66
C HIS A 488 31.08 14.45 -8.45
N SER A 489 30.40 13.51 -7.78
CA SER A 489 29.72 12.37 -8.40
C SER A 489 28.22 12.60 -8.42
N THR A 490 27.62 12.91 -7.26
CA THR A 490 26.17 13.07 -7.10
C THR A 490 25.63 14.28 -7.88
N HIS A 491 26.38 15.38 -7.87
CA HIS A 491 26.04 16.67 -8.48
C HIS A 491 27.13 17.11 -9.46
N GLN A 492 27.65 16.16 -10.25
CA GLN A 492 28.71 16.40 -11.25
C GLN A 492 28.36 17.51 -12.27
N ASP A 493 27.08 17.79 -12.45
CA ASP A 493 26.54 18.79 -13.36
C ASP A 493 26.69 20.23 -12.87
N MET A 494 26.79 20.43 -11.55
CA MET A 494 27.02 21.76 -10.95
C MET A 494 28.32 21.87 -10.16
N HIS A 495 28.92 20.75 -9.75
CA HIS A 495 30.18 20.71 -9.02
C HIS A 495 31.05 19.50 -9.41
N PRO A 496 31.63 19.43 -10.63
CA PRO A 496 32.33 18.24 -11.15
C PRO A 496 33.69 17.94 -10.47
N THR A 497 34.22 18.85 -9.66
CA THR A 497 35.53 18.70 -9.03
C THR A 497 35.42 18.22 -7.60
N TYR A 498 36.41 17.49 -7.11
CA TYR A 498 36.52 17.16 -5.69
C TYR A 498 36.60 18.42 -4.85
N ILE A 499 35.91 18.41 -3.71
CA ILE A 499 36.04 19.44 -2.68
C ILE A 499 37.21 19.06 -1.80
N PHE A 500 38.30 19.81 -1.92
CA PHE A 500 39.47 19.67 -1.06
C PHE A 500 39.40 20.72 0.04
N LEU A 501 39.82 20.33 1.25
CA LEU A 501 40.26 21.32 2.22
C LEU A 501 41.49 22.00 1.63
N SER A 502 41.39 23.28 1.24
CA SER A 502 42.59 24.07 1.04
C SER A 502 43.33 24.11 2.38
N ALA A 503 44.63 23.80 2.39
CA ALA A 503 45.48 24.20 3.50
C ALA A 503 45.26 25.71 3.70
N PRO A 504 45.13 26.21 4.94
CA PRO A 504 44.90 27.63 5.16
C PRO A 504 46.03 28.39 4.47
N ASP A 505 45.68 29.21 3.47
CA ASP A 505 46.51 30.34 3.11
C ASP A 505 46.76 31.08 4.43
N SER A 506 48.05 31.26 4.74
CA SER A 506 48.56 31.76 6.01
C SER A 506 47.64 32.79 6.66
N PHE A 507 47.26 32.55 7.91
CA PHE A 507 46.83 33.61 8.83
C PHE A 507 47.97 34.63 8.93
N SER A 508 47.99 35.60 8.02
CA SER A 508 48.68 36.87 8.18
C SER A 508 47.62 37.96 8.16
N ASP A 509 47.67 38.79 9.19
CA ASP A 509 46.96 40.06 9.35
C ASP A 509 45.56 39.98 9.97
N TYR A 510 45.56 39.63 11.26
CA TYR A 510 44.80 40.41 12.25
C TYR A 510 45.74 40.76 13.41
N ASP A 511 46.59 41.77 13.18
CA ASP A 511 47.21 42.55 14.25
C ASP A 511 47.38 43.99 13.76
N SER A 512 46.30 44.78 13.87
CA SER A 512 46.30 46.25 14.01
C SER A 512 44.93 46.75 14.41
#